data_AF-A0A1V4Q1U1-F1
#
_entry.id   AF-A0A1V4Q1U1-F1
#
_cell.length_a   1.000
_cell.length_b   1.000
_cell.length_c   1.000
_cell.angle_alpha   90.00
_cell.angle_beta   90.00
_cell.angle_gamma   90.00
#
_symmetry.space_group_name_H-M   'P 1'
#
loop_
_entity.id
_entity.type
_entity.pdbx_description
1 polymer ?
#
loop_
_entity_poly.entity_id
_entity_poly.type
_entity_poly.pdbx_seq_one_letter_code
_entity_poly.pdbx_strand_id
1 'polypeptide(L)'
;MLRPDAWEAISLQRANGSGTFDLGNVAVDRAAQRLHGVPVVSNALPAKKGVLLDGSAVRVDADALGVKVDWGTQGDDFGANLIRVRTEGRFGVSVLRPGGVVQIATAAA
;
A
#
# COMPACT_ATOMS: atom_id res chain seq x y z
N MET A 1 -3.52 -0.82 6.36
CA MET A 1 -3.36 -1.18 4.93
C MET A 1 -4.44 -2.17 4.53
N LEU A 2 -5.23 -1.82 3.51
CA LEU A 2 -6.33 -2.57 2.92
C LEU A 2 -6.26 -2.42 1.40
N ARG A 3 -6.72 -3.43 0.68
CA ARG A 3 -6.92 -3.33 -0.77
C ARG A 3 -8.08 -2.39 -1.11
N PRO A 4 -8.14 -1.84 -2.34
CA PRO A 4 -9.25 -0.99 -2.76
C PRO A 4 -10.63 -1.63 -2.61
N ASP A 5 -10.76 -2.92 -2.94
CA ASP A 5 -12.01 -3.69 -2.83
C ASP A 5 -12.49 -3.81 -1.37
N ALA A 6 -11.58 -4.20 -0.46
CA ALA A 6 -11.88 -4.28 0.96
C ALA A 6 -12.15 -2.90 1.58
N TRP A 7 -11.47 -1.85 1.10
CA TRP A 7 -11.71 -0.47 1.53
C TRP A 7 -13.09 0.03 1.10
N GLU A 8 -13.49 -0.26 -0.14
CA GLU A 8 -14.82 0.07 -0.63
C GLU A 8 -15.89 -0.62 0.23
N ALA A 9 -15.77 -1.93 0.42
CA ALA A 9 -16.73 -2.72 1.20
C ALA A 9 -16.91 -2.18 2.63
N ILE A 10 -15.81 -1.90 3.35
CA ILE A 10 -15.90 -1.36 4.72
C ILE A 10 -16.45 0.07 4.75
N SER A 11 -16.09 0.91 3.76
CA SER A 11 -16.56 2.30 3.68
C SER A 11 -18.05 2.43 3.33
N LEU A 12 -18.62 1.37 2.74
CA LEU A 12 -20.02 1.29 2.33
C LEU A 12 -20.87 0.39 3.23
N GLN A 13 -20.28 -0.21 4.27
CA GLN A 13 -20.99 -1.11 5.18
C GLN A 13 -22.14 -0.38 5.88
N ARG A 14 -23.32 -1.02 5.92
CA ARG A 14 -24.54 -0.45 6.48
C ARG A 14 -25.10 -1.34 7.58
N ALA A 15 -25.68 -0.70 8.59
CA ALA A 15 -26.37 -1.36 9.67
C ALA A 15 -27.62 -2.06 9.15
N ASN A 16 -27.80 -3.33 9.55
CA ASN A 16 -29.00 -4.08 9.26
C ASN A 16 -30.22 -3.40 9.93
N GLY A 17 -31.28 -3.18 9.15
CA GLY A 17 -32.52 -2.55 9.60
C GLY A 17 -32.60 -1.06 9.32
N SER A 18 -31.64 -0.25 9.78
CA SER A 18 -31.68 1.22 9.60
C SER A 18 -31.15 1.69 8.23
N GLY A 19 -30.29 0.90 7.56
CA GLY A 19 -29.67 1.26 6.30
C GLY A 19 -28.64 2.40 6.39
N THR A 20 -28.34 2.87 7.62
CA THR A 20 -27.31 3.87 7.89
C THR A 20 -25.92 3.26 7.77
N PHE A 21 -24.91 4.04 7.40
CA PHE A 21 -23.53 3.55 7.39
C PHE A 21 -23.05 3.18 8.79
N ASP A 22 -22.42 2.02 8.94
CA ASP A 22 -21.93 1.53 10.24
C ASP A 22 -20.84 2.41 10.83
N LEU A 23 -19.94 2.90 9.97
CA LEU A 23 -18.79 3.71 10.38
C LEU A 23 -19.06 5.22 10.31
N GLY A 24 -20.27 5.60 9.88
CA GLY A 24 -20.66 6.99 9.66
C GLY A 24 -19.66 7.76 8.78
N ASN A 25 -19.63 9.09 8.93
CA ASN A 25 -18.66 9.96 8.26
C ASN A 25 -17.49 10.38 9.19
N VAL A 26 -17.46 9.90 10.44
CA VAL A 26 -16.43 10.29 11.42
C VAL A 26 -15.25 9.31 11.38
N ALA A 27 -15.52 8.01 11.24
CA ALA A 27 -14.46 7.02 11.16
C ALA A 27 -13.88 6.89 9.74
N VAL A 28 -14.66 7.21 8.70
CA VAL A 28 -14.27 7.05 7.30
C VAL A 28 -14.11 8.41 6.64
N ASP A 29 -12.88 8.74 6.26
CA ASP A 29 -12.57 9.86 5.37
C ASP A 29 -12.22 9.31 3.98
N ARG A 30 -13.18 9.39 3.06
CA ARG A 30 -13.04 8.85 1.70
C ARG A 30 -12.09 9.66 0.84
N ALA A 31 -12.05 10.98 1.04
CA ALA A 31 -11.20 11.88 0.26
C ALA A 31 -9.73 11.70 0.64
N ALA A 32 -9.43 11.60 1.94
CA ALA A 32 -8.08 11.38 2.43
C ALA A 32 -7.69 9.88 2.50
N GLN A 33 -8.61 8.97 2.17
CA GLN A 33 -8.42 7.51 2.25
C GLN A 33 -7.96 7.06 3.66
N ARG A 34 -8.68 7.51 4.69
CA ARG A 34 -8.38 7.20 6.09
C ARG A 34 -9.52 6.48 6.79
N LEU A 35 -9.15 5.55 7.66
CA LEU A 35 -10.03 4.87 8.60
C LEU A 35 -9.55 5.16 10.02
N HIS A 36 -10.41 5.70 10.87
CA HIS A 36 -10.07 6.17 12.22
C HIS A 36 -8.82 7.09 12.24
N GLY A 37 -8.70 7.97 11.24
CA GLY A 37 -7.57 8.88 11.09
C GLY A 37 -6.29 8.25 10.53
N VAL A 38 -6.26 6.93 10.29
CA VAL A 38 -5.11 6.19 9.77
C VAL A 38 -5.23 5.99 8.26
N PRO A 39 -4.19 6.27 7.45
CA PRO A 39 -4.19 5.96 6.02
C PRO A 39 -4.31 4.46 5.74
N VAL A 40 -5.14 4.05 4.77
CA VAL A 40 -5.47 2.63 4.57
C VAL A 40 -5.22 2.02 3.20
N VAL A 41 -5.29 2.73 2.07
CA VAL A 41 -5.35 2.07 0.75
C VAL A 41 -3.98 1.61 0.24
N SER A 42 -3.90 0.36 -0.23
CA SER A 42 -2.72 -0.23 -0.88
C SER A 42 -3.08 -1.25 -1.96
N ASN A 43 -2.41 -1.18 -3.12
CA ASN A 43 -2.58 -2.15 -4.21
C ASN A 43 -1.66 -3.38 -4.10
N ALA A 44 -0.76 -3.40 -3.11
CA ALA A 44 0.25 -4.46 -3.00
C ALA A 44 -0.23 -5.71 -2.25
N LEU A 45 -1.38 -5.64 -1.57
CA LEU A 45 -1.87 -6.73 -0.74
C LEU A 45 -2.61 -7.80 -1.56
N PRO A 46 -2.43 -9.10 -1.25
CA PRO A 46 -3.27 -10.17 -1.79
C PRO A 46 -4.73 -10.02 -1.37
N ALA A 47 -5.66 -10.53 -2.18
CA ALA A 47 -7.08 -10.54 -1.85
C ALA A 47 -7.35 -11.20 -0.49
N LYS A 48 -8.40 -10.74 0.21
CA LYS A 48 -8.83 -11.24 1.53
C LYS A 48 -7.81 -11.02 2.66
N LYS A 49 -6.80 -10.17 2.46
CA LYS A 49 -5.80 -9.83 3.46
C LYS A 49 -5.70 -8.32 3.67
N GLY A 50 -5.65 -7.93 4.94
CA GLY A 50 -5.31 -6.60 5.42
C GLY A 50 -4.10 -6.67 6.35
N VAL A 51 -3.44 -5.54 6.54
CA VAL A 51 -2.35 -5.39 7.52
C VAL A 51 -2.59 -4.12 8.30
N LEU A 52 -2.65 -4.23 9.63
CA LEU A 52 -2.53 -3.11 10.54
C LEU A 52 -1.09 -3.07 11.04
N LEU A 53 -0.44 -1.92 10.89
CA LEU A 53 0.94 -1.75 11.30
C LEU A 53 1.13 -0.40 11.97
N ASP A 54 1.93 -0.38 13.04
CA ASP A 54 2.54 0.84 13.57
C ASP A 54 3.69 1.26 12.64
N GLY A 55 3.69 2.54 12.22
CA GLY A 55 4.74 3.10 11.38
C GLY A 55 6.14 3.07 12.04
N SER A 56 6.22 2.91 13.36
CA SER A 56 7.49 2.73 14.08
C SER A 56 7.97 1.28 14.15
N ALA A 57 7.12 0.31 13.80
CA ALA A 57 7.41 -1.11 13.96
C ALA A 57 8.16 -1.73 12.77
N VAL A 58 8.06 -1.12 11.58
CA VAL A 58 8.69 -1.58 10.34
C VAL A 58 9.44 -0.42 9.70
N ARG A 59 10.63 -0.71 9.19
CA ARG A 59 11.47 0.26 8.50
C ARG A 59 11.84 -0.28 7.12
N VAL A 60 11.79 0.60 6.12
CA VAL A 60 12.41 0.36 4.82
C VAL A 60 13.82 0.92 4.88
N ASP A 61 14.80 0.07 4.68
CA ASP A 61 16.20 0.44 4.61
C ASP A 61 16.57 0.65 3.15
N ALA A 62 17.33 1.69 2.86
CA ALA A 62 17.89 1.95 1.54
C ALA A 62 19.41 2.09 1.69
N ASP A 63 20.14 1.76 0.62
CA ASP A 63 21.56 2.09 0.57
C ASP A 63 21.77 3.61 0.42
N ALA A 64 23.04 4.05 0.46
CA ALA A 64 23.39 5.46 0.32
C ALA A 64 23.18 6.01 -1.10
N LEU A 65 22.91 5.15 -2.09
CA LEU A 65 22.73 5.54 -3.49
C LEU A 65 21.28 5.92 -3.79
N GLY A 66 20.33 5.46 -2.98
CA GLY A 66 18.91 5.79 -3.14
C GLY A 66 18.32 5.25 -4.44
N VAL A 67 17.40 6.01 -5.04
CA VAL A 67 16.85 5.68 -6.37
C VAL A 67 17.75 6.29 -7.43
N LYS A 68 18.36 5.44 -8.25
CA LYS A 68 19.22 5.86 -9.35
C LYS A 68 18.48 5.77 -10.68
N VAL A 69 18.65 6.80 -11.50
CA VAL A 69 18.19 6.81 -12.89
C VAL A 69 19.41 6.94 -13.80
N ASP A 70 19.58 5.98 -14.70
CA ASP A 70 20.62 6.00 -15.73
C ASP A 70 19.97 5.86 -17.11
N TRP A 71 20.59 6.48 -18.11
CA TRP A 71 20.25 6.33 -19.52
C TRP A 71 21.44 5.85 -20.32
N GLY A 72 21.20 5.04 -21.34
CA GLY A 72 22.25 4.58 -22.23
C GLY A 72 21.75 3.60 -23.27
N THR A 73 22.69 2.91 -23.90
CA THR A 73 22.44 1.88 -24.91
C THR A 73 23.02 0.55 -24.43
N GLN A 74 22.27 -0.55 -24.56
CA GLN A 74 22.74 -1.88 -24.23
C GLN A 74 22.41 -2.86 -25.37
N GLY A 75 23.39 -3.66 -25.80
CA GLY A 75 23.19 -4.59 -26.93
C GLY A 75 22.99 -3.83 -28.25
N ASP A 76 21.93 -4.16 -28.99
CA ASP A 76 21.60 -3.54 -30.29
C ASP A 76 20.74 -2.28 -30.18
N ASP A 77 20.61 -1.70 -28.98
CA ASP A 77 19.87 -0.45 -28.79
C ASP A 77 20.37 0.65 -29.76
N PHE A 78 21.67 0.72 -30.06
CA PHE A 78 22.20 1.68 -31.02
C PHE A 78 21.76 1.39 -32.47
N GLY A 79 21.80 0.13 -32.91
CA GLY A 79 21.38 -0.25 -34.27
C GLY A 79 19.88 -0.08 -34.48
N ALA A 80 19.08 -0.26 -33.42
CA ALA A 80 17.64 -0.01 -33.41
C ALA A 80 17.26 1.46 -33.13
N ASN A 81 18.22 2.36 -32.95
CA ASN A 81 18.01 3.77 -32.58
C ASN A 81 17.14 3.94 -31.31
N LEU A 82 17.43 3.15 -30.28
CA LEU A 82 16.79 3.15 -28.98
C LEU A 82 17.73 3.73 -27.92
N ILE A 83 17.15 4.41 -26.93
CA ILE A 83 17.82 4.75 -25.66
C ILE A 83 17.04 4.06 -24.54
N ARG A 84 17.77 3.31 -23.71
CA ARG A 84 17.20 2.65 -22.54
C ARG A 84 17.37 3.53 -21.32
N VAL A 85 16.25 3.74 -20.63
CA VAL A 85 16.24 4.37 -19.31
C VAL A 85 16.05 3.26 -18.28
N ARG A 86 16.91 3.24 -17.26
CA ARG A 86 16.80 2.32 -16.13
C ARG A 86 16.66 3.12 -14.84
N THR A 87 15.61 2.80 -14.08
CA THR A 87 15.40 3.30 -12.73
C THR A 87 15.50 2.14 -11.76
N GLU A 88 16.48 2.17 -10.85
CA GLU A 88 16.70 1.12 -9.87
C GLU A 88 16.90 1.70 -8.47
N GLY A 89 16.59 0.90 -7.45
CA GLY A 89 16.87 1.20 -6.06
C GLY A 89 17.10 -0.10 -5.30
N ARG A 90 17.87 -0.04 -4.20
CA ARG A 90 18.18 -1.20 -3.37
C ARG A 90 17.55 -1.01 -2.01
N PHE A 91 16.54 -1.82 -1.74
CA PHE A 91 15.73 -1.70 -0.53
C PHE A 91 15.75 -3.00 0.28
N GLY A 92 15.94 -2.86 1.58
CA GLY A 92 15.71 -3.89 2.59
C GLY A 92 14.49 -3.56 3.44
N VAL A 93 13.93 -4.56 4.12
CA VAL A 93 12.83 -4.37 5.07
C VAL A 93 13.23 -4.96 6.42
N SER A 94 13.21 -4.11 7.44
CA SER A 94 13.52 -4.47 8.82
C SER A 94 12.27 -4.42 9.69
N VAL A 95 12.00 -5.49 10.44
CA VAL A 95 10.91 -5.53 11.44
C VAL A 95 11.52 -5.27 12.81
N LEU A 96 11.31 -4.07 13.33
CA LEU A 96 11.88 -3.61 14.60
C LEU A 96 11.07 -4.09 15.80
N ARG A 97 9.74 -4.14 15.65
CA ARG A 97 8.80 -4.54 16.71
C ARG A 97 7.71 -5.44 16.12
N PRO A 98 7.88 -6.77 16.11
CA PRO A 98 6.92 -7.68 15.50
C PRO A 98 5.49 -7.55 16.03
N GLY A 99 5.33 -7.25 17.33
CA GLY A 99 4.00 -7.03 17.94
C GLY A 99 3.24 -5.81 17.41
N GLY A 100 3.91 -4.89 16.71
CA GLY A 100 3.29 -3.74 16.06
C GLY A 100 2.75 -4.05 14.66
N VAL A 101 2.78 -5.31 14.21
CA VAL A 101 2.28 -5.75 12.90
C VAL A 101 1.24 -6.85 13.08
N VAL A 102 0.05 -6.62 12.56
CA VAL A 102 -1.07 -7.56 12.64
C VAL A 102 -1.62 -7.82 11.24
N GLN A 103 -1.66 -9.09 10.86
CA GLN A 103 -2.38 -9.53 9.66
C GLN A 103 -3.86 -9.72 10.00
N ILE A 104 -4.73 -9.20 9.14
CA ILE A 104 -6.18 -9.26 9.28
C ILE A 104 -6.75 -10.01 8.09
N ALA A 105 -7.67 -10.94 8.31
CA ALA A 105 -8.48 -11.50 7.24
C ALA A 105 -9.58 -10.50 6.86
N THR A 106 -9.67 -10.12 5.59
CA THR A 106 -10.78 -9.28 5.11
C THR A 106 -11.83 -10.16 4.45
N ALA A 107 -13.08 -9.68 4.43
CA ALA A 107 -14.15 -10.37 3.72
C ALA A 107 -13.78 -10.58 2.24
N ALA A 108 -14.35 -11.62 1.64
CA ALA A 108 -14.36 -11.73 0.18
C ALA A 108 -15.14 -10.53 -0.39
N ALA A 109 -14.67 -10.01 -1.52
CA ALA A 109 -15.45 -9.06 -2.32
C ALA A 109 -16.76 -9.71 -2.78
#